data_AF-A0A962RRQ9-F1
#
_entry.id   AF-A0A962RRQ9-F1
#
_cell.length_a   1.000
_cell.length_b   1.000
_cell.length_c   1.000
_cell.angle_alpha   90.00
_cell.angle_beta   90.00
_cell.angle_gamma   90.00
#
_symmetry.space_group_name_H-M   'P 1'
#
loop_
_entity.id
_entity.type
_entity.pdbx_description
1 polymer ?
#
loop_
_entity_poly.entity_id
_entity_poly.type
_entity_poly.pdbx_seq_one_letter_code
_entity_poly.pdbx_strand_id
1 'polypeptide(L)'
;RFVRTRLEDAWRHARAEAWPVAAHYLLYPNPWPKQHQLARRWHAQAAFADLIALGGRLEMRTNWAVYAAEFALALGYWGGPEATVETLPPGAPLSAFERKYRASGHALYRVAAVIPRSFAEFG
;
A
#
# COMPACT_ATOMS: atom_id res chain seq x y z
N ARG A 1 5.35 -14.36 -15.12
CA ARG A 1 4.10 -14.10 -15.88
C ARG A 1 3.41 -12.88 -15.29
N PHE A 2 2.85 -11.99 -16.10
CA PHE A 2 2.08 -10.82 -15.63
C PHE A 2 0.59 -11.04 -15.88
N VAL A 3 -0.26 -10.40 -15.08
CA VAL A 3 -1.72 -10.41 -15.24
C VAL A 3 -2.24 -8.98 -15.33
N ARG A 4 -3.29 -8.76 -16.11
CA ARG A 4 -4.02 -7.49 -16.17
C ARG A 4 -5.42 -7.72 -15.61
N THR A 5 -5.71 -7.08 -14.48
CA THR A 5 -7.00 -7.19 -13.80
C THR A 5 -7.19 -5.96 -12.90
N ARG A 6 -8.38 -5.80 -12.31
CA ARG A 6 -8.60 -4.86 -11.21
C ARG A 6 -7.90 -5.40 -9.97
N LEU A 7 -7.09 -4.56 -9.32
CA LEU A 7 -6.31 -5.00 -8.17
C LEU A 7 -7.21 -5.40 -6.98
N GLU A 8 -8.36 -4.74 -6.83
CA GLU A 8 -9.38 -5.07 -5.82
C GLU A 8 -9.85 -6.53 -5.96
N ASP A 9 -10.19 -6.92 -7.18
CA ASP A 9 -10.65 -8.28 -7.48
C ASP A 9 -9.51 -9.30 -7.33
N ALA A 10 -8.29 -8.92 -7.69
CA ALA A 10 -7.11 -9.76 -7.52
C ALA A 10 -6.84 -10.08 -6.03
N TRP A 11 -6.94 -9.10 -5.14
CA TRP A 11 -6.79 -9.34 -3.71
C TRP A 11 -7.91 -10.22 -3.16
N ARG A 12 -9.16 -9.93 -3.53
CA ARG A 12 -10.29 -10.75 -3.11
C ARG A 12 -10.13 -12.22 -3.53
N HIS A 13 -9.77 -12.47 -4.79
CA HIS A 13 -9.54 -13.82 -5.29
C HIS A 13 -8.33 -14.49 -4.64
N ALA A 14 -7.21 -13.78 -4.52
CA ALA A 14 -6.02 -14.31 -3.86
C ALA A 14 -6.31 -14.70 -2.41
N ARG A 15 -7.15 -13.92 -1.70
CA ARG A 15 -7.58 -14.22 -0.34
C ARG A 15 -8.48 -15.46 -0.30
N ALA A 16 -9.50 -15.51 -1.16
CA ALA A 16 -10.44 -16.62 -1.23
C ALA A 16 -9.74 -17.97 -1.50
N GLU A 17 -8.70 -17.94 -2.33
CA GLU A 17 -7.91 -19.10 -2.73
C GLU A 17 -6.65 -19.30 -1.84
N ALA A 18 -6.53 -18.56 -0.74
CA ALA A 18 -5.40 -18.62 0.20
C ALA A 18 -4.02 -18.58 -0.46
N TRP A 19 -3.82 -17.69 -1.43
CA TRP A 19 -2.56 -17.56 -2.15
C TRP A 19 -1.42 -17.25 -1.18
N PRO A 20 -0.23 -17.87 -1.35
CA PRO A 20 0.90 -17.65 -0.45
C PRO A 20 1.65 -16.35 -0.80
N VAL A 21 0.97 -15.20 -0.74
CA VAL A 21 1.55 -13.91 -1.11
C VAL A 21 2.69 -13.54 -0.16
N ALA A 22 3.90 -13.38 -0.70
CA ALA A 22 5.09 -13.05 0.08
C ALA A 22 5.24 -11.53 0.31
N ALA A 23 4.82 -10.73 -0.67
CA ALA A 23 4.94 -9.28 -0.60
C ALA A 23 3.93 -8.54 -1.48
N HIS A 24 3.58 -7.33 -1.06
CA HIS A 24 2.73 -6.37 -1.74
C HIS A 24 3.52 -5.08 -1.95
N TYR A 25 3.54 -4.58 -3.19
CA TYR A 25 4.18 -3.31 -3.54
C TYR A 25 3.14 -2.35 -4.13
N LEU A 26 2.80 -1.30 -3.38
CA LEU A 26 1.92 -0.21 -3.83
C LEU A 26 2.78 1.02 -4.17
N LEU A 27 3.26 1.06 -5.41
CA LEU A 27 4.21 2.06 -5.87
C LEU A 27 3.50 3.23 -6.56
N TYR A 28 3.52 4.41 -5.91
CA TYR A 28 2.96 5.68 -6.39
C TYR A 28 1.48 5.56 -6.80
N PRO A 29 0.60 5.10 -5.87
CA PRO A 29 -0.83 5.09 -6.13
C PRO A 29 -1.33 6.50 -6.45
N ASN A 30 -2.41 6.61 -7.20
CA ASN A 30 -2.98 7.91 -7.54
C ASN A 30 -3.39 8.64 -6.22
N PRO A 31 -2.86 9.84 -5.96
CA PRO A 31 -3.02 10.50 -4.67
C PRO A 31 -4.45 10.96 -4.40
N TRP A 32 -5.21 11.37 -5.43
CA TRP A 32 -6.56 11.93 -5.25
C TRP A 32 -6.63 13.03 -4.18
N PRO A 33 -5.99 14.19 -4.41
CA PRO A 33 -5.66 15.14 -3.35
C PRO A 33 -6.87 15.84 -2.71
N LYS A 34 -8.01 15.91 -3.41
CA LYS A 34 -9.20 16.58 -2.90
C LYS A 34 -9.92 15.70 -1.87
N GLN A 35 -10.40 16.28 -0.79
CA GLN A 35 -11.05 15.55 0.32
C GLN A 35 -12.22 14.66 -0.14
N HIS A 36 -13.10 15.15 -1.02
CA HIS A 36 -14.21 14.36 -1.57
C HIS A 36 -13.77 13.14 -2.40
N GLN A 37 -12.48 13.01 -2.70
CA GLN A 37 -11.90 11.87 -3.41
C GLN A 37 -11.25 10.84 -2.48
N LEU A 38 -11.33 11.02 -1.14
CA LEU A 38 -10.74 10.11 -0.15
C LEU A 38 -11.13 8.65 -0.42
N ALA A 39 -12.40 8.37 -0.71
CA ALA A 39 -12.90 7.03 -1.01
C ALA A 39 -12.23 6.34 -2.22
N ARG A 40 -11.45 7.07 -3.03
CA ARG A 40 -10.65 6.52 -4.15
C ARG A 40 -9.25 6.08 -3.72
N ARG A 41 -8.77 6.44 -2.52
CA ARG A 41 -7.47 6.04 -2.00
C ARG A 41 -7.54 4.62 -1.44
N TRP A 42 -6.47 3.84 -1.60
CA TRP A 42 -6.50 2.42 -1.27
C TRP A 42 -6.94 2.14 0.17
N HIS A 43 -6.41 2.87 1.13
CA HIS A 43 -6.71 2.72 2.57
C HIS A 43 -8.15 3.09 2.96
N ALA A 44 -8.91 3.72 2.06
CA ALA A 44 -10.31 4.08 2.28
C ALA A 44 -11.29 3.17 1.50
N GLN A 45 -10.79 2.14 0.83
CA GLN A 45 -11.61 1.19 0.08
C GLN A 45 -11.80 -0.12 0.85
N ALA A 46 -12.94 -0.79 0.64
CA ALA A 46 -13.20 -2.11 1.24
C ALA A 46 -12.14 -3.15 0.88
N ALA A 47 -11.56 -3.07 -0.33
CA ALA A 47 -10.49 -3.96 -0.79
C ALA A 47 -9.20 -3.86 0.06
N PHE A 48 -9.05 -2.82 0.87
CA PHE A 48 -7.93 -2.71 1.81
C PHE A 48 -7.95 -3.84 2.84
N ALA A 49 -9.14 -4.25 3.31
CA ALA A 49 -9.28 -5.37 4.24
C ALA A 49 -8.77 -6.69 3.63
N ASP A 50 -9.01 -6.91 2.33
CA ASP A 50 -8.51 -8.08 1.61
C ASP A 50 -6.97 -8.05 1.50
N LEU A 51 -6.38 -6.87 1.26
CA LEU A 51 -4.94 -6.67 1.31
C LEU A 51 -4.36 -7.01 2.69
N ILE A 52 -4.98 -6.55 3.78
CA ILE A 52 -4.51 -6.85 5.15
C ILE A 52 -4.63 -8.35 5.43
N ALA A 53 -5.76 -8.97 5.11
CA ALA A 53 -6.00 -10.39 5.36
C ALA A 53 -5.03 -11.32 4.59
N LEU A 54 -4.52 -10.90 3.42
CA LEU A 54 -3.50 -11.65 2.69
C LEU A 54 -2.15 -11.71 3.41
N GLY A 55 -1.87 -10.74 4.29
CA GLY A 55 -0.64 -10.69 5.08
C GLY A 55 0.63 -10.50 4.25
N GLY A 56 1.77 -10.89 4.82
CA GLY A 56 3.07 -10.79 4.17
C GLY A 56 3.69 -9.40 4.30
N ARG A 57 4.76 -9.14 3.52
CA ARG A 57 5.44 -7.85 3.54
C ARG A 57 4.68 -6.82 2.72
N LEU A 58 4.35 -5.68 3.28
CA LEU A 58 3.75 -4.57 2.55
C LEU A 58 4.76 -3.43 2.45
N GLU A 59 4.94 -2.91 1.24
CA GLU A 59 5.65 -1.66 0.99
C GLU A 59 4.83 -0.74 0.09
N MET A 60 4.46 0.42 0.63
CA MET A 60 3.83 1.50 -0.12
C MET A 60 4.82 2.64 -0.27
N ARG A 61 4.97 3.16 -1.49
CA ARG A 61 5.79 4.34 -1.78
C ARG A 61 4.96 5.42 -2.45
N THR A 62 5.19 6.66 -2.07
CA THR A 62 4.50 7.82 -2.63
C THR A 62 5.39 9.06 -2.55
N ASN A 63 5.14 10.06 -3.38
CA ASN A 63 5.75 11.39 -3.24
C ASN A 63 4.88 12.34 -2.40
N TRP A 64 3.82 11.84 -1.77
CA TRP A 64 2.86 12.67 -1.04
C TRP A 64 2.74 12.27 0.44
N ALA A 65 3.21 13.15 1.32
CA ALA A 65 3.26 12.92 2.77
C ALA A 65 1.90 12.57 3.39
N VAL A 66 0.83 13.25 2.96
CA VAL A 66 -0.53 13.03 3.49
C VAL A 66 -1.00 11.60 3.22
N TYR A 67 -0.81 11.12 1.99
CA TYR A 67 -1.16 9.74 1.65
C TYR A 67 -0.39 8.75 2.50
N ALA A 68 0.92 8.98 2.73
CA ALA A 68 1.73 8.11 3.56
C ALA A 68 1.24 8.08 5.01
N ALA A 69 0.93 9.24 5.60
CA ALA A 69 0.42 9.34 6.96
C ALA A 69 -0.96 8.66 7.12
N GLU A 70 -1.89 8.91 6.20
CA GLU A 70 -3.21 8.25 6.24
C GLU A 70 -3.11 6.74 6.04
N PHE A 71 -2.23 6.28 5.16
CA PHE A 71 -2.03 4.85 4.91
C PHE A 71 -1.44 4.15 6.14
N ALA A 72 -0.45 4.76 6.79
CA ALA A 72 0.13 4.26 8.04
C ALA A 72 -0.91 4.21 9.17
N LEU A 73 -1.72 5.26 9.32
CA LEU A 73 -2.82 5.31 10.29
C LEU A 73 -3.84 4.20 10.04
N ALA A 74 -4.23 3.97 8.78
CA ALA A 74 -5.16 2.90 8.42
C ALA A 74 -4.59 1.51 8.76
N LEU A 75 -3.30 1.26 8.52
CA LEU A 75 -2.66 0.00 8.91
C LEU A 75 -2.78 -0.26 10.41
N GLY A 76 -2.54 0.78 11.24
CA GLY A 76 -2.70 0.68 12.69
C GLY A 76 -4.16 0.46 13.12
N TYR A 77 -5.12 1.11 12.46
CA TYR A 77 -6.55 0.93 12.77
C TYR A 77 -7.03 -0.50 12.53
N TRP A 78 -6.55 -1.15 11.47
CA TRP A 78 -6.86 -2.56 11.18
C TRP A 78 -6.13 -3.55 12.10
N GLY A 79 -5.51 -3.09 13.19
CA GLY A 79 -4.77 -3.91 14.15
C GLY A 79 -3.40 -4.38 13.67
N GLY A 80 -2.98 -3.94 12.47
CA GLY A 80 -1.65 -4.23 11.93
C GLY A 80 -0.53 -3.67 12.81
N PRO A 81 0.73 -4.09 12.57
CA PRO A 81 1.87 -3.51 13.28
C PRO A 81 1.91 -1.99 13.08
N GLU A 82 2.44 -1.28 14.08
CA GLU A 82 2.66 0.15 13.97
C GLU A 82 3.58 0.43 12.76
N ALA A 83 3.00 0.96 11.70
CA ALA A 83 3.70 1.26 10.46
C ALA A 83 4.20 2.70 10.53
N THR A 84 5.52 2.88 10.40
CA THR A 84 6.12 4.21 10.40
C THR A 84 6.19 4.77 8.99
N VAL A 85 6.01 6.08 8.88
CA VAL A 85 6.29 6.82 7.63
C VAL A 85 7.76 7.21 7.64
N GLU A 86 8.50 6.73 6.65
CA GLU A 86 9.92 7.05 6.47
C GLU A 86 10.10 7.94 5.24
N THR A 87 11.04 8.89 5.30
CA THR A 87 11.57 9.48 4.06
C THR A 87 12.38 8.41 3.34
N LEU A 88 12.06 8.18 2.07
CA LEU A 88 12.70 7.16 1.26
C LEU A 88 14.13 7.62 0.90
N PRO A 89 15.18 6.90 1.34
CA PRO A 89 16.56 7.29 1.06
C PRO A 89 16.87 7.24 -0.45
N PRO A 90 17.97 7.89 -0.88
CA PRO A 90 18.54 7.70 -2.21
C PRO A 90 18.79 6.21 -2.49
N GLY A 91 18.54 5.77 -3.73
CA GLY A 91 18.73 4.38 -4.10
C GLY A 91 18.18 4.04 -5.48
N ALA A 92 18.33 2.77 -5.87
CA ALA A 92 17.83 2.26 -7.12
C ALA A 92 16.29 2.37 -7.18
N PRO A 93 15.73 3.03 -8.21
CA PRO A 93 14.31 3.29 -8.29
C PRO A 93 13.52 2.03 -8.68
N LEU A 94 12.48 1.71 -7.89
CA LEU A 94 11.62 0.55 -8.14
C LEU A 94 10.59 0.75 -9.26
N SER A 95 10.36 2.00 -9.69
CA SER A 95 9.40 2.31 -10.76
C SER A 95 9.84 3.50 -11.61
N ALA A 96 9.19 3.68 -12.78
CA ALA A 96 9.40 4.85 -13.62
C ALA A 96 8.94 6.15 -12.93
N PHE A 97 7.88 6.09 -12.11
CA PHE A 97 7.44 7.22 -11.29
C PHE A 97 8.49 7.60 -10.25
N GLU A 98 9.10 6.61 -9.58
CA GLU A 98 10.19 6.88 -8.64
C GLU A 98 11.36 7.59 -9.33
N ARG A 99 11.80 7.08 -10.50
CA ARG A 99 12.83 7.74 -11.32
C ARG A 99 12.48 9.20 -11.57
N LYS A 100 11.27 9.44 -12.08
CA LYS A 100 10.78 10.77 -12.40
C LYS A 100 10.80 11.69 -11.18
N TYR A 101 10.21 11.26 -10.07
CA TYR A 101 10.11 12.10 -8.87
C TYR A 101 11.47 12.37 -8.23
N ARG A 102 12.39 11.40 -8.24
CA ARG A 102 13.79 11.63 -7.81
C ARG A 102 14.50 12.65 -8.69
N ALA A 103 14.40 12.50 -10.02
CA ALA A 103 15.01 13.42 -10.96
C ALA A 103 14.47 14.85 -10.81
N SER A 104 13.21 15.00 -10.38
CA SER A 104 12.58 16.29 -10.07
C SER A 104 12.80 16.77 -8.62
N GLY A 105 13.61 16.07 -7.81
CA GLY A 105 13.95 16.50 -6.44
C GLY A 105 12.82 16.42 -5.42
N HIS A 106 11.76 15.65 -5.69
CA HIS A 106 10.67 15.50 -4.72
C HIS A 106 11.12 14.69 -3.50
N ALA A 107 10.62 15.08 -2.32
CA ALA A 107 10.60 14.19 -1.17
C ALA A 107 9.76 12.95 -1.49
N LEU A 108 10.29 11.79 -1.11
CA LEU A 108 9.64 10.50 -1.31
C LEU A 108 9.43 9.85 0.05
N TYR A 109 8.33 9.12 0.19
CA TYR A 109 7.91 8.50 1.43
C TYR A 109 7.69 7.02 1.23
N ARG A 110 8.00 6.26 2.27
CA ARG A 110 7.82 4.81 2.36
C ARG A 110 7.00 4.50 3.61
N VAL A 111 6.04 3.60 3.47
CA VAL A 111 5.39 2.92 4.60
C VAL A 111 5.63 1.43 4.39
N ALA A 112 6.27 0.79 5.37
CA ALA A 112 6.58 -0.64 5.32
C ALA A 112 6.02 -1.35 6.56
N ALA A 113 5.46 -2.53 6.36
CA ALA A 113 4.88 -3.35 7.42
C ALA A 113 5.05 -4.84 7.13
N VAL A 114 5.08 -5.67 8.18
CA VAL A 114 4.96 -7.12 8.09
C VAL A 114 3.60 -7.50 8.67
N ILE A 115 2.64 -7.81 7.80
CA ILE A 115 1.28 -8.12 8.21
C ILE A 115 1.19 -9.64 8.49
N PRO A 116 0.79 -10.06 9.70
CA PRO A 116 0.60 -11.48 10.00
C PRO A 116 -0.50 -12.09 9.13
N ARG A 117 -0.31 -13.32 8.62
CA ARG A 117 -1.32 -14.01 7.78
C ARG A 117 -2.57 -14.46 8.56
N SER A 118 -2.56 -14.39 9.89
CA SER A 118 -3.67 -14.80 10.75
C SER A 118 -4.62 -13.66 11.14
N PHE A 119 -4.48 -12.46 10.53
CA PHE A 119 -5.21 -11.26 10.98
C PHE A 119 -6.73 -11.28 10.68
N ALA A 120 -7.25 -12.37 10.12
CA ALA A 120 -8.60 -12.46 9.59
C ALA A 120 -9.70 -12.90 10.59
N GLU A 121 -9.60 -12.52 11.87
CA GLU A 121 -10.66 -12.78 12.86
C GLU A 121 -11.47 -11.53 13.28
N PHE A 122 -11.11 -10.33 12.80
CA PHE A 122 -11.91 -9.13 13.06
C PHE A 122 -12.68 -8.70 11.81
N GLY A 123 -13.94 -9.12 11.75
CA GLY A 123 -14.98 -8.68 10.82
C GLY A 123 -16.34 -8.85 11.47
#